data_AF-A0A1I2KKG6-F1
#
_entry.id   AF-A0A1I2KKG6-F1
#
_cell.length_a   1.000
_cell.length_b   1.000
_cell.length_c   1.000
_cell.angle_alpha   90.00
_cell.angle_beta   90.00
_cell.angle_gamma   90.00
#
_symmetry.space_group_name_H-M   'P 1'
#
loop_
_entity.id
_entity.type
_entity.pdbx_description
1 polymer ?
#
loop_
_entity_poly.entity_id
_entity_poly.type
_entity_poly.pdbx_seq_one_letter_code
_entity_poly.pdbx_strand_id
1 'polypeptide(L)'
;MGLLWHHLDRSTPFEETRRKGGGEQDRQVRKLAKARLTGPLQDRVLAAAKLADAARRRRNEIVHQDWLLRGREAMRPVSEWLRVAPDDQAAYLEQWDRESVDSNAWQRVPSRETSVEPAQSLDELIAVERALSEATDLISELTYAVASSRETGIPPGYVQPNDAAQA
;
A
#
# COMPACT_ATOMS: atom_id res chain seq x y z
N MET A 1 7.95 6.02 5.24
CA MET A 1 7.52 6.11 6.66
C MET A 1 8.64 5.78 7.65
N GLY A 2 9.36 4.66 7.52
CA GLY A 2 10.50 4.34 8.42
C GLY A 2 11.55 5.45 8.54
N LEU A 3 11.95 6.09 7.44
CA LEU A 3 12.91 7.21 7.48
C LEU A 3 12.38 8.42 8.26
N LEU A 4 11.10 8.78 8.05
CA LEU A 4 10.43 9.84 8.81
C LEU A 4 10.40 9.51 10.31
N TRP A 5 10.11 8.26 10.68
CA TRP A 5 10.21 7.82 12.08
C TRP A 5 11.62 8.07 12.62
N HIS A 6 12.67 7.61 11.94
CA HIS A 6 14.05 7.86 12.39
C HIS A 6 14.37 9.34 12.58
N HIS A 7 13.83 10.22 11.72
CA HIS A 7 14.05 11.66 11.86
C HIS A 7 13.27 12.30 13.01
N LEU A 8 12.09 11.78 13.33
CA LEU A 8 11.31 12.18 14.51
C LEU A 8 11.94 11.71 15.82
N ASP A 9 12.59 10.55 15.83
CA ASP A 9 13.29 10.03 16.99
C ASP A 9 14.46 9.13 16.60
N ARG A 10 15.69 9.58 16.90
CA ARG A 10 16.93 8.85 16.56
C ARG A 10 17.31 7.78 17.58
N SER A 11 16.54 7.58 18.65
CA SER A 11 16.77 6.51 19.62
C SER A 11 16.67 5.12 19.00
N THR A 12 15.87 4.99 17.93
CA THR A 12 15.75 3.74 17.16
C THR A 12 16.60 3.82 15.88
N PRO A 13 17.49 2.84 15.63
CA PRO A 13 18.27 2.79 14.40
C PRO A 13 17.39 2.78 13.15
N PHE A 14 17.83 3.47 12.08
CA PHE A 14 17.06 3.53 10.83
C PHE A 14 16.70 2.14 10.28
N GLU A 15 17.66 1.21 10.29
CA GLU A 15 17.45 -0.16 9.82
C GLU A 15 16.29 -0.87 10.55
N GLU A 16 16.14 -0.63 11.85
CA GLU A 16 15.04 -1.20 12.62
C GLU A 16 13.71 -0.55 12.26
N THR A 17 13.67 0.77 12.16
CA THR A 17 12.44 1.50 11.77
C THR A 17 11.96 1.10 10.37
N ARG A 18 12.87 0.85 9.43
CA ARG A 18 12.59 0.47 8.04
C ARG A 18 11.99 -0.93 7.94
N ARG A 19 12.44 -1.87 8.76
CA ARG A 19 12.00 -3.28 8.72
C ARG A 19 10.63 -3.51 9.34
N LYS A 20 10.12 -2.57 10.14
CA LYS A 20 8.79 -2.68 10.73
C LYS A 20 7.69 -2.66 9.67
N GLY A 21 6.60 -3.37 9.93
CA GLY A 21 5.43 -3.35 9.05
C GLY A 21 4.83 -1.94 8.94
N GLY A 22 4.25 -1.61 7.78
CA GLY A 22 3.74 -0.25 7.52
C GLY A 22 2.74 0.25 8.57
N GLY A 23 1.92 -0.63 9.15
CA GLY A 23 0.97 -0.26 10.21
C GLY A 23 1.64 0.17 11.51
N GLU A 24 2.79 -0.43 11.83
CA GLU A 24 3.61 -0.03 12.97
C GLU A 24 4.32 1.28 12.67
N GLN A 25 4.91 1.43 11.48
CA GLN A 25 5.55 2.69 11.06
C GLN A 25 4.57 3.87 11.14
N ASP A 26 3.35 3.72 10.64
CA ASP A 26 2.34 4.79 10.68
C ASP A 26 1.88 5.14 12.09
N ARG A 27 1.80 4.14 12.98
CA ARG A 27 1.46 4.35 14.39
C ARG A 27 2.56 5.12 15.09
N GLN A 28 3.82 4.73 14.88
CA GLN A 28 4.97 5.37 15.52
C GLN A 28 5.18 6.79 15.01
N VAL A 29 5.08 7.03 13.70
CA VAL A 29 5.14 8.39 13.15
C VAL A 29 4.05 9.27 13.74
N ARG A 30 2.79 8.80 13.82
CA ARG A 30 1.70 9.59 14.42
C ARG A 30 1.92 9.88 15.91
N LYS A 31 2.43 8.90 16.66
CA LYS A 31 2.80 9.09 18.07
C LYS A 31 3.91 10.12 18.22
N LEU A 32 5.00 9.96 17.48
CA LEU A 32 6.17 10.82 17.57
C LEU A 32 5.91 12.23 17.04
N ALA A 33 5.14 12.38 15.95
CA ALA A 33 4.72 13.68 15.46
C ALA A 33 3.96 14.48 16.53
N LYS A 34 3.14 13.82 17.35
CA LYS A 34 2.46 14.48 18.48
C LYS A 34 3.40 14.92 19.60
N ALA A 35 4.50 14.22 19.79
CA ALA A 35 5.45 14.46 20.88
C ALA A 35 6.64 15.35 20.47
N ARG A 36 6.97 15.39 19.18
CA ARG A 36 8.21 15.98 18.64
C ARG A 36 7.97 17.11 17.66
N LEU A 37 6.73 17.32 17.23
CA LEU A 37 6.37 18.40 16.31
C LEU A 37 5.28 19.26 16.90
N THR A 38 5.29 20.53 16.53
CA THR A 38 4.27 21.53 16.85
C THR A 38 3.90 22.34 15.60
N GLY A 39 2.74 23.00 15.66
CA GLY A 39 2.30 23.93 14.63
C GLY A 39 2.10 23.28 13.25
N PRO A 40 2.30 24.03 12.15
CA PRO A 40 1.99 23.55 10.80
C PRO A 40 2.75 22.29 10.38
N LEU A 41 3.98 22.10 10.88
CA LEU A 41 4.77 20.91 10.56
C LEU A 41 4.16 19.64 11.17
N GLN A 42 3.61 19.75 12.38
CA GLN A 42 2.88 18.66 13.03
C GLN A 42 1.64 18.27 12.22
N ASP A 43 0.82 19.25 11.86
CA ASP A 43 -0.45 19.03 11.14
C ASP A 43 -0.20 18.37 9.77
N ARG A 44 0.79 18.85 9.03
CA ARG A 44 1.18 18.28 7.73
C ARG A 44 1.65 16.83 7.86
N VAL A 45 2.48 16.52 8.86
CA VAL A 45 2.95 15.14 9.09
C VAL A 45 1.81 14.21 9.50
N LEU A 46 0.90 14.66 10.36
CA LEU A 46 -0.26 13.86 10.76
C LEU A 46 -1.22 13.60 9.59
N ALA A 47 -1.46 14.61 8.75
CA ALA A 47 -2.27 14.48 7.54
C ALA A 47 -1.62 13.52 6.54
N ALA A 48 -0.32 13.66 6.28
CA ALA A 48 0.41 12.78 5.38
C ALA A 48 0.43 11.33 5.88
N ALA A 49 0.63 11.11 7.18
CA ALA A 49 0.57 9.76 7.76
C ALA A 49 -0.83 9.13 7.64
N LYS A 50 -1.90 9.94 7.67
CA LYS A 50 -3.28 9.46 7.42
C LYS A 50 -3.47 9.07 5.95
N LEU A 51 -3.00 9.89 5.01
CA LEU A 51 -3.06 9.60 3.58
C LEU A 51 -2.27 8.33 3.23
N ALA A 52 -1.04 8.21 3.75
CA ALA A 52 -0.21 7.02 3.56
C ALA A 52 -0.86 5.75 4.10
N ASP A 53 -1.47 5.78 5.29
CA ASP A 53 -2.20 4.63 5.86
C ASP A 53 -3.41 4.27 4.99
N ALA A 54 -4.18 5.25 4.51
CA ALA A 54 -5.33 5.02 3.64
C ALA A 54 -4.93 4.38 2.30
N ALA A 55 -3.93 4.96 1.61
CA ALA A 55 -3.44 4.44 0.33
C ALA A 55 -2.87 3.01 0.50
N ARG A 56 -2.08 2.78 1.55
CA ARG A 56 -1.53 1.46 1.88
C ARG A 56 -2.61 0.43 2.20
N ARG A 57 -3.66 0.81 2.94
CA ARG A 57 -4.81 -0.07 3.21
C ARG A 57 -5.51 -0.46 1.92
N ARG A 58 -5.77 0.49 1.02
CA ARG A 58 -6.42 0.22 -0.26
C ARG A 58 -5.58 -0.70 -1.15
N ARG A 59 -4.26 -0.45 -1.23
CA ARG A 59 -3.31 -1.35 -1.91
C ARG A 59 -3.35 -2.77 -1.33
N ASN A 60 -3.31 -2.88 -0.01
CA ASN A 60 -3.30 -4.18 0.66
C ASN A 60 -4.62 -4.93 0.46
N GLU A 61 -5.75 -4.23 0.42
CA GLU A 61 -7.05 -4.82 0.09
C GLU A 61 -7.03 -5.46 -1.30
N ILE A 62 -6.46 -4.78 -2.31
CA ILE A 62 -6.33 -5.31 -3.68
C ILE A 62 -5.38 -6.50 -3.73
N VAL A 63 -4.25 -6.44 -3.01
CA VAL A 63 -3.22 -7.49 -3.08
C VAL A 63 -3.60 -8.75 -2.30
N HIS A 64 -4.47 -8.63 -1.30
CA HIS A 64 -4.88 -9.75 -0.45
C HIS A 64 -6.29 -10.27 -0.76
N GLN A 65 -6.87 -9.90 -1.91
CA GLN A 65 -8.14 -10.45 -2.36
C GLN A 65 -7.96 -11.78 -3.09
N ASP A 66 -9.00 -12.60 -3.06
CA ASP A 66 -9.04 -13.82 -3.85
C ASP A 66 -9.63 -13.53 -5.23
N TRP A 67 -9.05 -14.16 -6.25
CA TRP A 67 -9.50 -14.04 -7.64
C TRP A 67 -10.21 -15.32 -8.06
N LEU A 68 -11.41 -15.16 -8.62
CA LEU A 68 -12.25 -16.26 -9.06
C LEU A 68 -12.62 -16.05 -10.52
N LEU A 69 -12.33 -17.03 -11.35
CA LEU A 69 -12.90 -17.09 -12.69
C LEU A 69 -14.22 -17.86 -12.61
N ARG A 70 -15.32 -17.29 -13.13
CA ARG A 70 -16.62 -17.95 -13.17
C ARG A 70 -17.17 -18.02 -14.60
N GLY A 71 -18.13 -18.92 -14.82
CA GLY A 71 -18.82 -19.06 -16.10
C GLY A 71 -18.15 -20.06 -17.04
N ARG A 72 -18.45 -19.94 -18.34
CA ARG A 72 -18.01 -20.91 -19.37
C ARG A 72 -16.49 -21.02 -19.48
N GLU A 73 -15.78 -19.93 -19.20
CA GLU A 73 -14.31 -19.88 -19.24
C GLU A 73 -13.68 -20.59 -18.04
N ALA A 74 -14.36 -20.60 -16.88
CA ALA A 74 -13.94 -21.34 -15.69
C ALA A 74 -14.17 -22.87 -15.80
N MET A 75 -15.17 -23.27 -16.57
CA MET A 75 -15.66 -24.65 -16.65
C MET A 75 -15.95 -25.01 -18.11
N ARG A 76 -14.89 -25.15 -18.92
CA ARG A 76 -15.02 -25.80 -20.22
C ARG A 76 -15.30 -27.29 -20.03
N PRO A 77 -16.27 -27.87 -20.77
CA PRO A 77 -16.65 -29.25 -20.55
C PRO A 77 -15.51 -30.19 -20.99
N VAL A 78 -15.25 -31.24 -20.20
CA VAL A 78 -14.23 -32.27 -20.51
C VAL A 78 -14.50 -32.93 -21.86
N SER A 79 -15.75 -32.92 -22.34
CA SER A 79 -16.08 -33.38 -23.70
C SER A 79 -15.42 -32.58 -24.82
N GLU A 80 -15.07 -31.30 -24.61
CA GLU A 80 -14.27 -30.52 -25.57
C GLU A 80 -12.83 -31.05 -25.62
N TRP A 81 -12.22 -31.32 -24.46
CA TRP A 81 -10.89 -31.93 -24.35
C TRP A 81 -10.80 -33.29 -25.05
N LEU A 82 -11.80 -34.15 -24.84
CA LEU A 82 -11.85 -35.49 -25.44
C LEU A 82 -11.96 -35.49 -26.98
N ARG A 83 -12.27 -34.33 -27.59
CA ARG A 83 -12.34 -34.16 -29.04
C ARG A 83 -11.04 -33.63 -29.65
N VAL A 84 -10.07 -33.20 -28.84
CA VAL A 84 -8.76 -32.72 -29.28
C VAL A 84 -7.85 -33.92 -29.57
N ALA A 85 -7.16 -33.91 -30.71
CA ALA A 85 -6.21 -34.96 -31.06
C ALA A 85 -5.09 -35.05 -30.00
N PRO A 86 -4.59 -36.26 -29.66
CA PRO A 86 -3.59 -36.43 -28.62
C PRO A 86 -2.35 -35.53 -28.78
N ASP A 87 -1.90 -35.31 -30.02
CA ASP A 87 -0.72 -34.50 -30.33
C ASP A 87 -0.95 -32.99 -30.08
N ASP A 88 -2.20 -32.52 -30.12
CA ASP A 88 -2.58 -31.11 -29.97
C ASP A 88 -3.03 -30.75 -28.53
N GLN A 89 -3.15 -31.74 -27.65
CA GLN A 89 -3.67 -31.58 -26.29
C GLN A 89 -2.85 -30.60 -25.46
N ALA A 90 -1.51 -30.64 -25.54
CA ALA A 90 -0.66 -29.72 -24.78
C ALA A 90 -0.87 -28.25 -25.22
N ALA A 91 -0.92 -28.00 -26.53
CA ALA A 91 -1.15 -26.67 -27.08
C ALA A 91 -2.56 -26.16 -26.73
N TYR A 92 -3.56 -27.05 -26.70
CA TYR A 92 -4.91 -26.70 -26.29
C TYR A 92 -5.00 -26.26 -24.82
N LEU A 93 -4.32 -26.96 -23.89
CA LEU A 93 -4.27 -26.52 -22.48
C LEU A 93 -3.59 -25.16 -22.35
N GLU A 94 -2.50 -24.94 -23.06
CA GLU A 94 -1.78 -23.66 -23.04
C GLU A 94 -2.66 -22.52 -23.57
N GLN A 95 -3.38 -22.75 -24.66
CA GLN A 95 -4.33 -21.78 -25.20
C GLN A 95 -5.46 -21.50 -24.20
N TRP A 96 -6.00 -22.54 -23.55
CA TRP A 96 -7.06 -22.37 -22.58
C TRP A 96 -6.60 -21.58 -21.34
N ASP A 97 -5.39 -21.82 -20.85
CA ASP A 97 -4.82 -21.05 -19.75
C ASP A 97 -4.69 -19.56 -20.11
N ARG A 98 -4.18 -19.26 -21.32
CA ARG A 98 -4.10 -17.87 -21.82
C ARG A 98 -5.48 -17.20 -21.96
N GLU A 99 -6.45 -17.89 -22.57
CA GLU A 99 -7.83 -17.39 -22.69
C GLU A 99 -8.46 -17.10 -21.32
N SER A 100 -8.14 -17.92 -20.32
CA SER A 100 -8.61 -17.75 -18.94
C SER A 100 -7.99 -16.51 -18.28
N VAL A 101 -6.71 -16.21 -18.56
CA VAL A 101 -6.03 -14.99 -18.07
C VAL A 101 -6.68 -13.72 -18.64
N ASP A 102 -6.99 -13.69 -19.94
CA ASP A 102 -7.55 -12.53 -20.64
C ASP A 102 -9.08 -12.39 -20.49
N SER A 103 -9.69 -13.21 -19.63
CA SER A 103 -11.14 -13.26 -19.42
C SER A 103 -11.72 -11.97 -18.82
N ASN A 104 -12.85 -11.51 -19.34
CA ASN A 104 -13.65 -10.46 -18.71
C ASN A 104 -14.56 -10.98 -17.57
N ALA A 105 -14.57 -12.29 -17.33
CA ALA A 105 -15.38 -12.96 -16.30
C ALA A 105 -14.64 -13.11 -14.96
N TRP A 106 -13.43 -12.55 -14.83
CA TRP A 106 -12.75 -12.47 -13.55
C TRP A 106 -13.60 -11.70 -12.53
N GLN A 107 -13.72 -12.32 -11.37
CA GLN A 107 -14.37 -11.77 -10.19
C GLN A 107 -13.38 -11.77 -9.03
N ARG A 108 -13.66 -10.96 -8.02
CA ARG A 108 -12.86 -10.85 -6.81
C ARG A 108 -13.70 -11.12 -5.58
N VAL A 109 -13.06 -11.61 -4.54
CA VAL A 109 -13.61 -11.67 -3.18
C VAL A 109 -12.73 -10.78 -2.31
N PRO A 110 -13.23 -9.62 -1.85
CA PRO A 110 -12.46 -8.75 -0.97
C PRO A 110 -12.03 -9.49 0.29
N SER A 111 -10.78 -9.28 0.71
CA SER A 111 -10.14 -10.00 1.85
C SER A 111 -10.90 -10.02 3.18
N ARG A 112 -11.88 -9.13 3.36
CA ARG A 112 -12.65 -8.94 4.60
C ARG A 112 -14.13 -9.22 4.43
N GLU A 113 -14.55 -9.60 3.25
CA GLU A 113 -15.95 -9.79 2.89
C GLU A 113 -16.15 -11.18 2.28
N THR A 114 -17.41 -11.60 2.19
CA THR A 114 -17.79 -12.87 1.56
C THR A 114 -18.55 -12.65 0.24
N SER A 115 -18.79 -11.39 -0.11
CA SER A 115 -19.37 -10.96 -1.38
C SER A 115 -18.41 -11.25 -2.53
N VAL A 116 -18.97 -11.77 -3.62
CA VAL A 116 -18.27 -11.87 -4.90
C VAL A 116 -18.56 -10.59 -5.68
N GLU A 117 -17.52 -9.88 -6.05
CA GLU A 117 -17.59 -8.60 -6.75
C GLU A 117 -16.93 -8.69 -8.14
N PRO A 118 -17.25 -7.77 -9.06
CA PRO A 118 -16.48 -7.62 -10.30
C PRO A 118 -15.00 -7.34 -10.01
N ALA A 119 -14.11 -7.82 -10.88
CA ALA A 119 -12.71 -7.43 -10.88
C ALA A 119 -12.54 -5.90 -10.91
N GLN A 120 -11.46 -5.38 -10.34
CA GLN A 120 -11.16 -3.95 -10.41
C GLN A 120 -10.95 -3.52 -11.87
N SER A 121 -11.47 -2.34 -12.19
CA SER A 121 -11.13 -1.66 -13.44
C SER A 121 -9.67 -1.19 -13.43
N LEU A 122 -9.07 -1.05 -14.62
CA LEU A 122 -7.74 -0.47 -14.76
C LEU A 122 -7.68 0.95 -14.16
N ASP A 123 -8.74 1.74 -14.32
CA ASP A 123 -8.83 3.09 -13.75
C ASP A 123 -8.80 3.10 -12.23
N GLU A 124 -9.44 2.14 -11.56
CA GLU A 124 -9.34 1.98 -10.11
C GLU A 124 -7.91 1.66 -9.66
N LEU A 125 -7.22 0.77 -10.39
CA LEU A 125 -5.84 0.41 -10.08
C LEU A 125 -4.89 1.60 -10.27
N ILE A 126 -5.06 2.37 -11.35
CA ILE A 126 -4.31 3.60 -11.61
C ILE A 126 -4.58 4.62 -10.50
N ALA A 127 -5.82 4.80 -10.07
CA ALA A 127 -6.14 5.73 -9.00
C ALA A 127 -5.45 5.36 -7.67
N VAL A 128 -5.36 4.06 -7.35
CA VAL A 128 -4.65 3.58 -6.16
C VAL A 128 -3.15 3.79 -6.28
N GLU A 129 -2.59 3.51 -7.45
CA GLU A 129 -1.16 3.72 -7.73
C GLU A 129 -0.77 5.20 -7.61
N ARG A 130 -1.56 6.10 -8.19
CA ARG A 130 -1.38 7.56 -8.02
C ARG A 130 -1.45 7.99 -6.56
N ALA A 131 -2.46 7.52 -5.81
CA ALA A 131 -2.59 7.86 -4.39
C ALA A 131 -1.40 7.37 -3.55
N LEU A 132 -0.81 6.21 -3.89
CA LEU A 132 0.41 5.72 -3.25
C LEU A 132 1.63 6.58 -3.61
N SER A 133 1.77 6.99 -4.87
CA SER A 133 2.85 7.86 -5.32
C SER A 133 2.79 9.22 -4.61
N GLU A 134 1.62 9.86 -4.63
CA GLU A 134 1.39 11.14 -3.95
C GLU A 134 1.71 11.07 -2.46
N ALA A 135 1.27 10.00 -1.78
CA ALA A 135 1.60 9.80 -0.37
C ALA A 135 3.11 9.60 -0.14
N THR A 136 3.79 8.91 -1.07
CA THR A 136 5.24 8.66 -0.98
C THR A 136 6.03 9.95 -1.18
N ASP A 137 5.67 10.76 -2.15
CA ASP A 137 6.29 12.05 -2.44
C ASP A 137 6.12 13.01 -1.26
N LEU A 138 4.89 13.11 -0.73
CA LEU A 138 4.59 13.95 0.43
C LEU A 138 5.37 13.51 1.69
N ILE A 139 5.45 12.20 1.96
CA ILE A 139 6.23 11.69 3.09
C ILE A 139 7.72 11.96 2.90
N SER A 140 8.23 11.86 1.67
CA SER A 140 9.64 12.15 1.37
C SER A 140 9.96 13.63 1.60
N GLU A 141 9.12 14.54 1.08
CA GLU A 141 9.23 15.99 1.33
C GLU A 141 9.23 16.30 2.83
N LEU A 142 8.25 15.77 3.57
CA LEU A 142 8.12 16.02 5.01
C LEU A 142 9.25 15.39 5.81
N THR A 143 9.85 14.31 5.34
CA THR A 143 11.05 13.74 5.97
C THR A 143 12.20 14.73 5.93
N TYR A 144 12.43 15.37 4.76
CA TYR A 144 13.44 16.42 4.65
C TYR A 144 13.09 17.65 5.49
N ALA A 145 11.82 18.07 5.51
CA ALA A 145 11.38 19.20 6.33
C ALA A 145 11.59 18.94 7.83
N VAL A 146 11.24 17.76 8.33
CA VAL A 146 11.47 17.36 9.73
C VAL A 146 12.97 17.27 10.04
N ALA A 147 13.77 16.69 9.14
CA ALA A 147 15.21 16.64 9.31
C ALA A 147 15.81 18.06 9.39
N SER A 148 15.43 18.95 8.47
CA SER A 148 15.93 20.33 8.45
C SER A 148 15.47 21.12 9.69
N SER A 149 14.20 20.98 10.09
CA SER A 149 13.64 21.59 11.30
C SER A 149 14.42 21.18 12.55
N ARG A 150 14.79 19.90 12.64
CA ARG A 150 15.56 19.37 13.77
C ARG A 150 16.98 19.93 13.83
N GLU A 151 17.68 19.99 12.69
CA GLU A 151 19.09 20.38 12.65
C GLU A 151 19.27 21.91 12.67
N THR A 152 18.35 22.66 12.07
CA THR A 152 18.50 24.11 11.82
C THR A 152 17.43 24.97 12.49
N GLY A 153 16.35 24.37 13.00
CA GLY A 153 15.16 25.08 13.46
C GLY A 153 14.24 25.57 12.33
N ILE A 154 14.58 25.29 11.06
CA ILE A 154 13.85 25.76 9.88
C ILE A 154 13.42 24.56 9.02
N PRO A 155 12.12 24.42 8.63
CA PRO A 155 11.00 25.21 9.12
C PRO A 155 10.80 25.02 10.63
N PRO A 156 10.20 25.97 11.36
CA PRO A 156 9.95 25.80 12.79
C PRO A 156 8.95 24.66 13.04
N GLY A 157 9.09 23.99 14.18
CA GLY A 157 8.11 23.01 14.63
C GLY A 157 8.70 21.81 15.34
N TYR A 158 9.97 21.46 15.12
CA TYR A 158 10.60 20.37 15.85
C TYR A 158 10.89 20.74 17.32
N VAL A 159 10.48 19.89 18.25
CA VAL A 159 10.70 20.03 19.69
C VAL A 159 11.86 19.12 20.09
N GLN A 160 12.94 19.70 20.60
CA GLN A 160 14.09 18.93 21.04
C GLN A 160 13.71 18.06 22.26
N PRO A 161 14.29 16.85 22.40
CA PRO A 161 13.97 15.97 23.52
C PRO A 161 14.17 16.57 24.91
N ASN A 162 15.13 17.50 25.05
CA ASN A 162 15.40 18.18 26.33
C ASN A 162 14.32 19.21 26.69
N ASP A 163 13.63 19.76 25.69
CA ASP A 163 12.60 20.78 25.87
C ASP A 163 11.21 20.16 26.13
N ALA A 164 11.00 18.93 25.63
CA ALA A 164 9.74 18.18 25.81
C ALA A 164 9.50 17.67 27.25
N ALA A 165 10.51 17.70 28.12
CA ALA A 165 10.38 17.31 29.53
C ALA A 165 9.97 18.47 30.46
N GLN A 166 9.88 19.70 29.94
CA GLN A 166 9.59 20.92 30.71
C GLN A 166 8.25 21.59 30.34
N ALA A 167 7.51 21.05 29.37
CA ALA A 167 6.19 21.52 28.94
C ALA A 167 5.11 20.48 29.29
#